data_AF-A0A9E2JJA2-F1
#
_entry.id   AF-A0A9E2JJA2-F1
#
_cell.length_a   1.000
_cell.length_b   1.000
_cell.length_c   1.000
_cell.angle_alpha   90.00
_cell.angle_beta   90.00
_cell.angle_gamma   90.00
#
_symmetry.space_group_name_H-M   'P 1'
#
loop_
_entity.id
_entity.type
_entity.pdbx_description
1 polymer ?
#
loop_
_entity_poly.entity_id
_entity_poly.type
_entity_poly.pdbx_seq_one_letter_code
_entity_poly.pdbx_strand_id
1 'polypeptide(L)'
;HGNAKDNPCAQLPMDLTVEEVMNSRVLATPLKLLDCSPISDGAAAIILASEERAKGCRRKPVWARGVGHTSGLHYLGDRDLTDTAALQAAARRAYDMAGITRPSEEIDFFEVYDAFSYMEPLWLEGLGLCEPGQAGPLTRRGATARNGRLPVNVSGGVLSAHAVMVAGLARIIEVVLQIRGAAGARQLDKARVGLAQGINGPCGQSHCVWVFGEN
;
A
#
# COMPACT_ATOMS: atom_id res chain seq x y z
N HIS A 1 -1.34 -2.77 12.58
CA HIS A 1 -2.15 -2.36 13.76
C HIS A 1 -1.62 -1.14 14.50
N GLY A 2 -0.34 -1.05 14.90
CA GLY A 2 0.20 0.15 15.55
C GLY A 2 -0.10 1.47 14.80
N ASN A 3 0.18 1.50 13.49
CA ASN A 3 -0.16 2.65 12.61
C ASN A 3 -1.66 2.97 12.58
N ALA A 4 -2.52 1.96 12.72
CA ALA A 4 -3.97 2.12 12.61
C ALA A 4 -4.58 2.94 13.76
N LYS A 5 -3.88 3.05 14.90
CA LYS A 5 -4.33 3.81 16.07
C LYS A 5 -4.53 5.30 15.78
N ASP A 6 -3.70 5.84 14.90
CA ASP A 6 -3.75 7.25 14.52
C ASP A 6 -4.65 7.50 13.30
N ASN A 7 -5.38 6.46 12.85
CA ASN A 7 -6.32 6.54 11.76
C ASN A 7 -7.77 6.42 12.27
N PRO A 8 -8.57 7.51 12.26
CA PRO A 8 -9.96 7.46 12.71
C PRO A 8 -10.86 6.58 11.82
N CYS A 9 -10.39 6.20 10.63
CA CYS A 9 -11.11 5.30 9.72
C CYS A 9 -10.73 3.81 9.90
N ALA A 10 -9.79 3.48 10.79
CA ALA A 10 -9.43 2.08 11.02
C ALA A 10 -10.51 1.37 11.87
N GLN A 11 -10.91 0.17 11.44
CA GLN A 11 -11.85 -0.67 12.18
C GLN A 11 -11.17 -1.37 13.36
N LEU A 12 -9.91 -1.80 13.17
CA LEU A 12 -9.16 -2.58 14.15
C LEU A 12 -7.84 -1.90 14.58
N PRO A 13 -7.90 -0.81 15.38
CA PRO A 13 -6.72 -0.17 15.98
C PRO A 13 -6.23 -0.95 17.22
N MET A 14 -5.80 -2.19 17.01
CA MET A 14 -5.44 -3.12 18.10
C MET A 14 -4.03 -2.88 18.65
N ASP A 15 -3.87 -3.14 19.95
CA ASP A 15 -2.56 -3.42 20.57
C ASP A 15 -2.27 -4.91 20.42
N LEU A 16 -1.27 -5.26 19.61
CA LEU A 16 -0.88 -6.64 19.39
C LEU A 16 0.63 -6.82 19.62
N THR A 17 0.96 -7.93 20.25
CA THR A 17 2.30 -8.50 20.32
C THR A 17 2.48 -9.56 19.23
N VAL A 18 3.73 -9.87 18.89
CA VAL A 18 4.05 -10.95 17.95
C VAL A 18 3.51 -12.30 18.46
N GLU A 19 3.58 -12.54 19.77
CA GLU A 19 3.10 -13.77 20.39
C GLU A 19 1.59 -13.97 20.21
N GLU A 20 0.80 -12.91 20.38
CA GLU A 20 -0.65 -12.96 20.13
C GLU A 20 -0.98 -13.27 18.67
N VAL A 21 -0.25 -12.67 17.72
CA VAL A 21 -0.40 -13.00 16.29
C VAL A 21 -0.09 -14.48 16.04
N MET A 22 1.03 -14.96 16.58
CA MET A 22 1.49 -16.35 16.40
C MET A 22 0.57 -17.38 17.07
N ASN A 23 -0.11 -17.03 18.16
CA ASN A 23 -1.03 -17.91 18.87
C ASN A 23 -2.49 -17.76 18.43
N SER A 24 -2.78 -16.86 17.47
CA SER A 24 -4.15 -16.67 16.99
C SER A 24 -4.67 -17.89 16.23
N ARG A 25 -6.00 -18.02 16.16
CA ARG A 25 -6.69 -19.16 15.54
C ARG A 25 -6.23 -19.37 14.09
N VAL A 26 -5.78 -20.58 13.75
CA VAL A 26 -5.49 -20.96 12.35
C VAL A 26 -6.78 -20.94 11.53
N LEU A 27 -6.76 -20.28 10.37
CA LEU A 27 -7.88 -20.27 9.42
C LEU A 27 -7.59 -21.17 8.22
N ALA A 28 -6.39 -21.05 7.66
CA ALA A 28 -5.92 -21.86 6.55
C ALA A 28 -4.40 -21.95 6.61
N THR A 29 -3.85 -23.09 7.03
CA THR A 29 -2.42 -23.24 7.31
C THR A 29 -1.55 -22.67 6.16
N PRO A 30 -0.60 -21.76 6.43
CA PRO A 30 -0.16 -21.28 7.76
C PRO A 30 -0.86 -20.02 8.30
N LEU A 31 -1.84 -19.47 7.57
CA LEU A 31 -2.52 -18.21 7.89
C LEU A 31 -3.43 -18.34 9.11
N LYS A 32 -3.27 -17.40 10.04
CA LYS A 32 -4.05 -17.27 11.27
C LYS A 32 -4.98 -16.08 11.21
N LEU A 33 -5.87 -15.98 12.19
CA LEU A 33 -6.88 -14.93 12.25
C LEU A 33 -6.27 -13.52 12.17
N LEU A 34 -5.17 -13.29 12.88
CA LEU A 34 -4.48 -11.99 12.89
C LEU A 34 -3.53 -11.78 11.70
N ASP A 35 -3.41 -12.77 10.81
CA ASP A 35 -2.80 -12.60 9.49
C ASP A 35 -3.80 -12.11 8.44
N CYS A 36 -5.10 -12.07 8.76
CA CYS A 36 -6.16 -11.76 7.81
C CYS A 36 -6.83 -10.42 8.15
N SER A 37 -7.07 -9.62 7.12
CA SER A 37 -7.89 -8.41 7.21
C SER A 37 -9.33 -8.69 7.66
N PRO A 38 -10.00 -7.73 8.35
CA PRO A 38 -11.41 -7.87 8.72
C PRO A 38 -12.33 -7.80 7.50
N ILE A 39 -13.62 -8.05 7.71
CA ILE A 39 -14.66 -7.69 6.74
C ILE A 39 -15.19 -6.32 7.14
N SER A 40 -15.19 -5.36 6.21
CA SER A 40 -15.59 -3.98 6.47
C SER A 40 -16.50 -3.43 5.38
N ASP A 41 -17.45 -2.59 5.80
CA ASP A 41 -18.18 -1.70 4.90
C ASP A 41 -17.47 -0.34 4.83
N GLY A 42 -17.46 0.27 3.65
CA GLY A 42 -16.82 1.57 3.47
C GLY A 42 -17.05 2.15 2.09
N ALA A 43 -16.74 3.44 1.94
CA ALA A 43 -16.78 4.14 0.67
C ALA A 43 -15.60 5.12 0.59
N ALA A 44 -15.12 5.36 -0.63
CA ALA A 44 -14.09 6.32 -0.93
C ALA A 44 -14.45 7.07 -2.21
N ALA A 45 -14.09 8.34 -2.27
CA ALA A 45 -14.23 9.15 -3.47
C ALA A 45 -12.95 9.97 -3.67
N ILE A 46 -12.48 9.99 -4.91
CA ILE A 46 -11.41 10.88 -5.36
C ILE A 46 -11.95 11.79 -6.48
N ILE A 47 -11.44 13.01 -6.54
CA ILE A 47 -11.78 13.96 -7.60
C ILE A 47 -10.53 14.17 -8.42
N LEU A 48 -10.60 13.80 -9.70
CA LEU A 48 -9.56 14.06 -10.69
C LEU A 48 -9.95 15.30 -11.49
N ALA A 49 -8.96 16.13 -11.81
CA ALA A 49 -9.15 17.36 -12.57
C ALA A 49 -7.93 17.58 -13.47
N SER A 50 -8.13 18.30 -14.59
CA SER A 50 -7.01 18.79 -15.38
C SER A 50 -6.15 19.76 -14.56
N GLU A 51 -4.89 19.92 -14.93
CA GLU A 51 -3.97 20.88 -14.30
C GLU A 51 -4.58 22.29 -14.23
N GLU A 52 -5.21 22.74 -15.32
CA GLU A 52 -5.89 24.03 -15.41
C GLU A 52 -6.96 24.19 -14.31
N ARG A 53 -7.82 23.17 -14.14
CA ARG A 53 -8.89 23.19 -13.13
C ARG A 53 -8.34 23.01 -11.71
N ALA A 54 -7.32 22.19 -11.55
CA ALA A 54 -6.71 21.90 -10.26
C ALA A 54 -6.05 23.13 -9.63
N LYS A 55 -5.39 23.98 -10.45
CA LYS A 55 -4.79 25.25 -9.99
C LYS A 55 -5.80 26.25 -9.42
N GLY A 56 -7.06 26.19 -9.86
CA GLY A 56 -8.15 27.04 -9.35
C GLY A 56 -8.85 26.51 -8.10
N CYS A 57 -8.50 25.31 -7.63
CA CYS A 57 -9.14 24.69 -6.48
C CYS A 57 -8.54 25.18 -5.14
N ARG A 58 -9.39 25.33 -4.11
CA ARG A 58 -8.97 25.78 -2.77
C ARG A 58 -7.96 24.83 -2.09
N ARG A 59 -8.04 23.53 -2.38
CA ARG A 59 -7.13 22.53 -1.80
C ARG A 59 -5.88 22.40 -2.66
N LYS A 60 -4.71 22.31 -2.01
CA LYS A 60 -3.44 22.00 -2.67
C LYS A 60 -3.60 20.73 -3.54
N PRO A 61 -3.39 20.81 -4.86
CA PRO A 61 -3.46 19.64 -5.71
C PRO A 61 -2.33 18.66 -5.37
N VAL A 62 -2.56 17.39 -5.69
CA VAL A 62 -1.56 16.33 -5.61
C VAL A 62 -1.56 15.67 -6.99
N TRP A 63 -0.39 15.58 -7.60
CA TRP A 63 -0.25 15.21 -9.01
C TRP A 63 -0.06 13.71 -9.16
N ALA A 64 -0.84 13.09 -10.04
CA ALA A 64 -0.57 11.72 -10.47
C ALA A 64 0.62 11.76 -11.44
N ARG A 65 1.79 11.37 -10.94
CA ARG A 65 3.06 11.41 -11.70
C ARG A 65 3.23 10.16 -12.56
N GLY A 66 2.66 9.04 -12.16
CA GLY A 66 2.72 7.80 -12.92
C GLY A 66 1.62 6.82 -12.54
N VAL A 67 1.15 6.06 -13.52
CA VAL A 67 0.18 4.98 -13.32
C VAL A 67 0.60 3.76 -14.13
N GLY A 68 0.44 2.59 -13.51
CA GLY A 68 0.68 1.32 -14.16
C GLY A 68 -0.34 0.28 -13.75
N HIS A 69 -0.74 -0.55 -14.70
CA HIS A 69 -1.61 -1.69 -14.48
C HIS A 69 -1.07 -2.91 -15.22
N THR A 70 -1.21 -4.07 -14.60
CA THR A 70 -0.93 -5.36 -15.22
C THR A 70 -1.86 -6.40 -14.63
N SER A 71 -2.27 -7.36 -15.46
CA SER A 71 -2.91 -8.59 -15.01
C SER A 71 -2.04 -9.78 -15.42
N GLY A 72 -1.85 -10.73 -14.51
CA GLY A 72 -1.26 -12.03 -14.78
C GLY A 72 -2.25 -12.98 -15.45
N LEU A 73 -1.84 -14.23 -15.63
CA LEU A 73 -2.67 -15.27 -16.24
C LEU A 73 -3.94 -15.54 -15.44
N HIS A 74 -4.98 -16.04 -16.14
CA HIS A 74 -6.30 -16.19 -15.55
C HIS A 74 -6.35 -17.28 -14.48
N TYR A 75 -5.87 -18.48 -14.83
CA TYR A 75 -5.95 -19.64 -13.96
C TYR A 75 -4.82 -19.64 -12.93
N LEU A 76 -5.12 -20.10 -11.70
CA LEU A 76 -4.13 -20.22 -10.63
C LEU A 76 -3.03 -21.22 -10.98
N GLY A 77 -3.36 -22.32 -11.66
CA GLY A 77 -2.41 -23.37 -12.04
C GLY A 77 -1.36 -22.94 -13.06
N ASP A 78 -1.60 -21.83 -13.77
CA ASP A 78 -0.66 -21.29 -14.75
C ASP A 78 0.31 -20.26 -14.14
N ARG A 79 0.20 -19.98 -12.83
CA ARG A 79 0.97 -18.93 -12.14
C ARG A 79 1.84 -19.55 -11.05
N ASP A 80 3.08 -19.04 -10.95
CA ASP A 80 3.82 -19.13 -9.70
C ASP A 80 3.24 -18.10 -8.73
N LEU A 81 2.59 -18.57 -7.66
CA LEU A 81 1.93 -17.70 -6.67
C LEU A 81 2.92 -17.01 -5.72
N THR A 82 4.21 -17.34 -5.83
CA THR A 82 5.31 -16.68 -5.10
C THR A 82 5.98 -15.58 -5.92
N ASP A 83 5.69 -15.50 -7.23
CA ASP A 83 6.20 -14.45 -8.10
C ASP A 83 5.34 -13.18 -8.03
N THR A 84 5.95 -12.06 -8.41
CA THR A 84 5.38 -10.72 -8.46
C THR A 84 5.49 -10.09 -9.85
N ALA A 85 5.72 -10.84 -10.93
CA ALA A 85 5.91 -10.30 -12.27
C ALA A 85 4.82 -9.32 -12.73
N ALA A 86 3.54 -9.57 -12.41
CA ALA A 86 2.46 -8.64 -12.72
C ALA A 86 2.63 -7.29 -11.99
N LEU A 87 2.97 -7.33 -10.70
CA LEU A 87 3.29 -6.14 -9.90
C LEU A 87 4.54 -5.43 -10.42
N GLN A 88 5.62 -6.16 -10.69
CA GLN A 88 6.86 -5.60 -11.24
C GLN A 88 6.60 -4.87 -12.57
N ALA A 89 5.80 -5.46 -13.46
CA ALA A 89 5.44 -4.81 -14.72
C ALA A 89 4.55 -3.57 -14.52
N ALA A 90 3.64 -3.58 -13.53
CA ALA A 90 2.81 -2.42 -13.21
C ALA A 90 3.66 -1.31 -12.58
N ALA A 91 4.56 -1.66 -11.67
CA ALA A 91 5.49 -0.76 -11.02
C ALA A 91 6.42 -0.10 -12.04
N ARG A 92 7.04 -0.88 -12.94
CA ARG A 92 7.88 -0.34 -14.03
C ARG A 92 7.13 0.70 -14.87
N ARG A 93 5.91 0.40 -15.32
CA ARG A 93 5.07 1.37 -16.06
C ARG A 93 4.84 2.66 -15.27
N ALA A 94 4.51 2.56 -13.98
CA ALA A 94 4.29 3.72 -13.14
C ALA A 94 5.58 4.52 -12.89
N TYR A 95 6.70 3.83 -12.67
CA TYR A 95 8.02 4.43 -12.45
C TYR A 95 8.53 5.14 -13.71
N ASP A 96 8.44 4.49 -14.88
CA ASP A 96 8.84 5.07 -16.16
C ASP A 96 8.04 6.35 -16.46
N MET A 97 6.72 6.32 -16.22
CA MET A 97 5.86 7.50 -16.38
C MET A 97 6.21 8.62 -15.39
N ALA A 98 6.58 8.28 -14.16
CA ALA A 98 6.97 9.23 -13.11
C ALA A 98 8.44 9.67 -13.18
N GLY A 99 9.25 9.09 -14.08
CA GLY A 99 10.70 9.32 -14.17
C GLY A 99 11.48 8.79 -12.96
N ILE A 100 10.99 7.74 -12.29
CA ILE A 100 11.62 7.13 -11.11
C ILE A 100 12.55 6.00 -11.55
N THR A 101 13.77 5.98 -11.01
CA THR A 101 14.78 4.95 -11.32
C THR A 101 15.20 4.15 -10.09
N ARG A 102 15.14 4.75 -8.91
CA ARG A 102 15.51 4.19 -7.62
C ARG A 102 14.34 4.39 -6.65
N PRO A 103 13.30 3.56 -6.72
CA PRO A 103 12.05 3.78 -5.98
C PRO A 103 12.25 3.87 -4.46
N SER A 104 13.21 3.14 -3.90
CA SER A 104 13.55 3.19 -2.47
C SER A 104 14.24 4.48 -2.00
N GLU A 105 14.74 5.30 -2.93
CA GLU A 105 15.34 6.61 -2.64
C GLU A 105 14.44 7.79 -3.05
N GLU A 106 13.58 7.57 -4.05
CA GLU A 106 12.80 8.62 -4.71
C GLU A 106 11.32 8.67 -4.25
N ILE A 107 10.81 7.61 -3.61
CA ILE A 107 9.46 7.56 -3.05
C ILE A 107 9.57 7.58 -1.53
N ASP A 108 8.85 8.49 -0.88
CA ASP A 108 8.98 8.74 0.56
C ASP A 108 8.20 7.74 1.41
N PHE A 109 7.09 7.20 0.90
CA PHE A 109 6.25 6.24 1.62
C PHE A 109 5.33 5.44 0.68
N PHE A 110 4.83 4.31 1.17
CA PHE A 110 4.11 3.32 0.39
C PHE A 110 2.82 2.89 1.09
N GLU A 111 1.72 2.87 0.34
CA GLU A 111 0.42 2.39 0.79
C GLU A 111 0.04 1.20 -0.10
N VAL A 112 0.18 -0.02 0.43
CA VAL A 112 0.03 -1.27 -0.32
C VAL A 112 -1.22 -2.05 0.14
N TYR A 113 -1.69 -2.96 -0.71
CA TYR A 113 -2.85 -3.79 -0.43
C TYR A 113 -2.43 -5.10 0.25
N ASP A 114 -2.45 -5.10 1.58
CA ASP A 114 -2.04 -6.19 2.48
C ASP A 114 -3.27 -6.89 3.11
N ALA A 115 -4.16 -7.49 2.31
CA ALA A 115 -5.31 -8.21 2.87
C ALA A 115 -4.91 -9.42 3.73
N PHE A 116 -3.68 -9.92 3.53
CA PHE A 116 -3.04 -10.92 4.35
C PHE A 116 -1.62 -10.48 4.70
N SER A 117 -1.13 -10.85 5.89
CA SER A 117 0.18 -10.40 6.41
C SER A 117 1.37 -10.74 5.50
N TYR A 118 1.32 -11.86 4.78
CA TYR A 118 2.37 -12.26 3.84
C TYR A 118 2.42 -11.40 2.57
N MET A 119 1.33 -10.70 2.23
CA MET A 119 1.24 -9.92 1.00
C MET A 119 2.14 -8.69 1.06
N GLU A 120 2.22 -8.01 2.21
CA GLU A 120 3.08 -6.83 2.37
C GLU A 120 4.53 -7.13 1.96
N PRO A 121 5.24 -8.11 2.56
CA PRO A 121 6.63 -8.37 2.17
C PRO A 121 6.76 -8.79 0.69
N LEU A 122 5.83 -9.58 0.17
CA LEU A 122 5.82 -9.96 -1.25
C LEU A 122 5.70 -8.71 -2.16
N TRP A 123 4.84 -7.75 -1.81
CA TRP A 123 4.68 -6.51 -2.57
C TRP A 123 5.89 -5.58 -2.46
N LEU A 124 6.59 -5.54 -1.34
CA LEU A 124 7.83 -4.76 -1.23
C LEU A 124 8.91 -5.26 -2.21
N GLU A 125 9.01 -6.58 -2.37
CA GLU A 125 9.90 -7.21 -3.35
C GLU A 125 9.45 -6.91 -4.78
N GLY A 126 8.15 -7.06 -5.06
CA GLY A 126 7.59 -6.77 -6.40
C GLY A 126 7.64 -5.29 -6.80
N LEU A 127 7.65 -4.36 -5.83
CA LEU A 127 7.86 -2.93 -6.05
C LEU A 127 9.34 -2.56 -6.23
N GLY A 128 10.27 -3.51 -6.07
CA GLY A 128 11.71 -3.29 -6.22
C GLY A 128 12.34 -2.55 -5.04
N LEU A 129 11.77 -2.66 -3.83
CA LEU A 129 12.28 -1.99 -2.63
C LEU A 129 13.36 -2.80 -1.91
N CYS A 130 13.41 -4.10 -2.18
CA CYS A 130 14.46 -5.00 -1.76
C CYS A 130 14.52 -6.23 -2.67
N GLU A 131 15.61 -6.98 -2.57
CA GLU A 131 15.76 -8.26 -3.25
C GLU A 131 14.72 -9.30 -2.79
N PRO A 132 14.39 -10.31 -3.64
CA PRO A 132 13.51 -11.40 -3.27
C PRO A 132 13.92 -12.09 -1.95
N GLY A 133 12.95 -12.37 -1.09
CA GLY A 133 13.13 -12.92 0.25
C GLY A 133 13.68 -11.95 1.31
N GLN A 134 13.99 -10.69 0.98
CA GLN A 134 14.58 -9.74 1.92
C GLN A 134 13.58 -8.82 2.62
N ALA A 135 12.30 -8.82 2.22
CA ALA A 135 11.31 -7.92 2.81
C ALA A 135 10.97 -8.24 4.27
N GLY A 136 10.97 -9.53 4.65
CA GLY A 136 10.79 -9.95 6.04
C GLY A 136 11.90 -9.44 6.98
N PRO A 137 13.19 -9.73 6.69
CA PRO A 137 14.31 -9.16 7.42
C PRO A 137 14.34 -7.61 7.43
N LEU A 138 13.98 -6.98 6.30
CA LEU A 138 13.87 -5.53 6.19
C LEU A 138 12.84 -4.97 7.18
N THR A 139 11.64 -5.55 7.20
CA THR A 139 10.55 -5.19 8.12
C THR A 139 10.94 -5.41 9.57
N ARG A 140 11.55 -6.56 9.90
CA ARG A 140 12.02 -6.87 11.26
C ARG A 140 13.02 -5.84 11.80
N ARG A 141 13.86 -5.26 10.95
CA ARG A 141 14.80 -4.19 11.32
C ARG A 141 14.14 -2.82 11.49
N GLY A 142 12.81 -2.72 11.34
CA GLY A 142 12.05 -1.48 11.50
C GLY A 142 12.08 -0.57 10.28
N ALA A 143 12.61 -1.02 9.13
CA ALA A 143 12.70 -0.16 7.95
C ALA A 143 11.33 0.25 7.41
N THR A 144 10.30 -0.59 7.58
CA THR A 144 8.92 -0.34 7.12
C THR A 144 8.03 0.32 8.17
N ALA A 145 8.54 0.53 9.39
CA ALA A 145 7.82 1.26 10.42
C ALA A 145 7.51 2.69 9.97
N ARG A 146 6.53 3.33 10.62
CA ARG A 146 6.12 4.71 10.28
C ARG A 146 7.27 5.71 10.28
N ASN A 147 8.22 5.57 11.20
CA ASN A 147 9.43 6.39 11.31
C ASN A 147 10.67 5.70 10.72
N GLY A 148 10.48 4.59 10.01
CA GLY A 148 11.54 3.87 9.31
C GLY A 148 11.94 4.56 8.02
N ARG A 149 12.97 4.02 7.36
CA ARG A 149 13.49 4.58 6.10
C ARG A 149 12.57 4.38 4.89
N LEU A 150 11.62 3.44 4.97
CA LEU A 150 10.67 3.10 3.92
C LEU A 150 9.28 2.92 4.54
N PRO A 151 8.63 3.97 5.08
CA PRO A 151 7.33 3.83 5.74
C PRO A 151 6.29 3.13 4.85
N VAL A 152 5.70 2.05 5.37
CA VAL A 152 4.65 1.28 4.69
C VAL A 152 3.36 1.32 5.50
N ASN A 153 2.24 1.51 4.81
CA ASN A 153 0.90 1.41 5.38
C ASN A 153 0.74 2.26 6.65
N VAL A 154 1.11 3.53 6.57
CA VAL A 154 0.93 4.52 7.65
C VAL A 154 -0.54 4.75 7.97
N SER A 155 -1.44 4.41 7.04
CA SER A 155 -2.89 4.31 7.29
C SER A 155 -3.29 3.20 8.27
N GLY A 156 -2.42 2.22 8.53
CA GLY A 156 -2.76 0.98 9.23
C GLY A 156 -2.97 -0.22 8.31
N GLY A 157 -2.93 -0.03 6.99
CA GLY A 157 -3.05 -1.14 6.04
C GLY A 157 -4.46 -1.71 5.94
N VAL A 158 -4.65 -2.63 4.99
CA VAL A 158 -5.89 -3.38 4.77
C VAL A 158 -6.15 -4.33 5.94
N LEU A 159 -5.09 -4.79 6.62
CA LEU A 159 -5.19 -5.54 7.88
C LEU A 159 -6.01 -4.83 8.98
N SER A 160 -6.15 -3.50 8.92
CA SER A 160 -6.92 -2.73 9.91
C SER A 160 -8.36 -2.40 9.50
N ALA A 161 -8.68 -2.42 8.21
CA ALA A 161 -10.01 -2.18 7.63
C ALA A 161 -10.00 -2.56 6.14
N HIS A 162 -11.01 -3.31 5.68
CA HIS A 162 -11.03 -3.86 4.33
C HIS A 162 -12.42 -3.89 3.70
N ALA A 163 -12.79 -2.75 3.11
CA ALA A 163 -13.85 -2.68 2.11
C ALA A 163 -13.22 -3.01 0.73
N VAL A 164 -13.38 -4.25 0.27
CA VAL A 164 -12.61 -4.86 -0.84
C VAL A 164 -12.49 -3.94 -2.07
N MET A 165 -13.62 -3.48 -2.62
CA MET A 165 -13.63 -2.65 -3.83
C MET A 165 -13.18 -1.19 -3.60
N VAL A 166 -12.95 -0.81 -2.34
CA VAL A 166 -12.63 0.55 -1.90
C VAL A 166 -11.17 0.67 -1.47
N ALA A 167 -10.55 -0.43 -1.03
CA ALA A 167 -9.22 -0.44 -0.42
C ALA A 167 -8.15 0.24 -1.29
N GLY A 168 -8.13 -0.01 -2.62
CA GLY A 168 -7.19 0.68 -3.52
C GLY A 168 -7.36 2.20 -3.54
N LEU A 169 -8.59 2.71 -3.54
CA LEU A 169 -8.86 4.15 -3.44
C LEU A 169 -8.50 4.70 -2.07
N ALA A 170 -8.71 3.94 -0.99
CA ALA A 170 -8.32 4.36 0.35
C ALA A 170 -6.79 4.56 0.47
N ARG A 171 -5.97 3.72 -0.20
CA ARG A 171 -4.51 3.92 -0.31
C ARG A 171 -4.17 5.23 -1.03
N ILE A 172 -4.84 5.53 -2.14
CA ILE A 172 -4.67 6.82 -2.85
C ILE A 172 -5.03 7.99 -1.93
N ILE A 173 -6.14 7.90 -1.20
CA ILE A 173 -6.57 8.94 -0.27
C ILE A 173 -5.51 9.18 0.81
N GLU A 174 -4.96 8.13 1.42
CA GLU A 174 -3.90 8.30 2.41
C GLU A 174 -2.67 8.98 1.80
N VAL A 175 -2.22 8.55 0.62
CA VAL A 175 -1.10 9.20 -0.09
C VAL A 175 -1.37 10.69 -0.30
N VAL A 176 -2.57 11.05 -0.75
CA VAL A 176 -2.96 12.43 -0.96
C VAL A 176 -3.03 13.22 0.36
N LEU A 177 -3.50 12.63 1.45
CA LEU A 177 -3.55 13.28 2.77
C LEU A 177 -2.15 13.56 3.30
N GLN A 178 -1.24 12.60 3.20
CA GLN A 178 0.16 12.73 3.62
C GLN A 178 0.87 13.84 2.84
N ILE A 179 0.75 13.84 1.51
CA ILE A 179 1.37 14.87 0.64
C ILE A 179 0.79 16.28 0.89
N ARG A 180 -0.49 16.36 1.27
CA ARG A 180 -1.15 17.63 1.61
C ARG A 180 -0.80 18.15 3.00
N GLY A 181 -0.12 17.38 3.85
CA GLY A 181 0.05 17.74 5.26
C GLY A 181 -1.26 17.66 6.05
N ALA A 182 -2.20 16.81 5.63
CA ALA A 182 -3.56 16.71 6.16
C ALA A 182 -3.86 15.35 6.80
N ALA A 183 -2.84 14.54 7.06
CA ALA A 183 -3.03 13.20 7.64
C ALA A 183 -3.20 13.20 9.18
N GLY A 184 -3.18 14.37 9.83
CA GLY A 184 -3.44 14.50 11.27
C GLY A 184 -2.38 13.78 12.11
N ALA A 185 -2.82 13.01 13.11
CA ALA A 185 -1.92 12.31 14.05
C ALA A 185 -0.97 11.32 13.36
N ARG A 186 -1.31 10.83 12.15
CA ARG A 186 -0.49 9.91 11.35
C ARG A 186 0.42 10.57 10.31
N GLN A 187 0.49 11.91 10.29
CA GLN A 187 1.35 12.65 9.36
C GLN A 187 2.83 12.23 9.47
N LEU A 188 3.47 12.04 8.31
CA LEU A 188 4.91 11.82 8.18
C LEU A 188 5.66 13.15 8.09
N ASP A 189 6.89 13.18 8.61
CA ASP A 189 7.79 14.34 8.54
C ASP A 189 8.19 14.67 7.09
N LYS A 190 8.37 13.64 6.26
CA LYS A 190 8.67 13.75 4.83
C LYS A 190 7.61 12.99 4.03
N ALA A 191 6.77 13.72 3.31
CA ALA A 191 5.76 13.15 2.41
C ALA A 191 5.62 14.02 1.15
N ARG A 192 6.56 13.90 0.21
CA ARG A 192 6.53 14.64 -1.06
C ARG A 192 6.15 13.76 -2.24
N VAL A 193 6.58 12.50 -2.21
CA VAL A 193 6.26 11.49 -3.22
C VAL A 193 5.75 10.24 -2.50
N GLY A 194 4.59 9.75 -2.90
CA GLY A 194 3.99 8.55 -2.31
C GLY A 194 3.47 7.59 -3.35
N LEU A 195 3.47 6.30 -3.03
CA LEU A 195 2.96 5.25 -3.90
C LEU A 195 1.73 4.58 -3.29
N ALA A 196 0.68 4.43 -4.08
CA ALA A 196 -0.49 3.63 -3.75
C ALA A 196 -0.54 2.39 -4.65
N GLN A 197 -0.71 1.23 -4.04
CA GLN A 197 -0.83 -0.04 -4.73
C GLN A 197 -2.16 -0.72 -4.37
N GLY A 198 -2.83 -1.25 -5.38
CA GLY A 198 -4.05 -2.04 -5.25
C GLY A 198 -3.92 -3.38 -5.96
N ILE A 199 -4.66 -4.38 -5.49
CA ILE A 199 -4.81 -5.68 -6.16
C ILE A 199 -6.25 -5.92 -6.58
N ASN A 200 -6.43 -6.79 -7.57
CA ASN A 200 -7.71 -7.43 -7.87
C ASN A 200 -7.47 -8.90 -8.27
N GLY A 201 -8.46 -9.74 -8.05
CA GLY A 201 -8.41 -11.17 -8.36
C GLY A 201 -7.59 -12.01 -7.34
N PRO A 202 -7.76 -13.34 -7.36
CA PRO A 202 -7.17 -14.23 -6.39
C PRO A 202 -5.63 -14.23 -6.48
N CYS A 203 -4.98 -14.23 -5.31
CA CYS A 203 -3.53 -14.31 -5.17
C CYS A 203 -2.78 -13.24 -5.98
N GLY A 204 -3.19 -11.97 -5.88
CA GLY A 204 -2.51 -10.86 -6.58
C GLY A 204 -2.52 -11.00 -8.11
N GLN A 205 -3.66 -11.39 -8.68
CA GLN A 205 -3.74 -11.60 -10.13
C GLN A 205 -3.49 -10.31 -10.92
N SER A 206 -4.09 -9.22 -10.49
CA SER A 206 -4.01 -7.92 -11.15
C SER A 206 -3.49 -6.90 -10.16
N HIS A 207 -2.59 -6.04 -10.63
CA HIS A 207 -2.02 -4.97 -9.83
C HIS A 207 -2.26 -3.63 -10.50
N CYS A 208 -2.52 -2.61 -9.69
CA CYS A 208 -2.49 -1.22 -10.10
C CYS A 208 -1.55 -0.45 -9.17
N VAL A 209 -0.68 0.36 -9.75
CA VAL A 209 0.32 1.16 -9.04
C VAL A 209 0.15 2.60 -9.48
N TRP A 210 0.06 3.51 -8.50
CA TRP A 210 0.00 4.95 -8.71
C TRP A 210 1.11 5.63 -7.93
N VAL A 211 1.82 6.53 -8.59
CA VAL A 211 2.80 7.43 -7.95
C VAL A 211 2.22 8.83 -7.94
N PHE A 212 2.23 9.46 -6.78
CA PHE A 212 1.77 10.82 -6.58
C PHE A 212 2.89 11.73 -6.08
N GLY A 213 2.82 13.03 -6.38
CA GLY A 213 3.78 14.01 -5.87
C GLY A 213 3.21 15.41 -5.67
N GLU A 214 4.00 16.28 -5.03
CA GLU A 214 3.67 17.70 -4.83
C GLU A 214 3.68 18.53 -6.11
N ASN A 215 4.46 18.11 -7.14
CA ASN A 215 4.56 18.69 -8.48
C ASN A 215 4.80 17.60 -9.54
#